data_AF-A0A3C0WXX7-F1
#
_entry.id   AF-A0A3C0WXX7-F1
#
_cell.length_a   1.000
_cell.length_b   1.000
_cell.length_c   1.000
_cell.angle_alpha   90.00
_cell.angle_beta   90.00
_cell.angle_gamma   90.00
#
_symmetry.space_group_name_H-M   'P 1'
#
loop_
_entity.id
_entity.type
_entity.pdbx_description
1 polymer ?
#
loop_
_entity_poly.entity_id
_entity_poly.type
_entity_poly.pdbx_seq_one_letter_code
_entity_poly.pdbx_strand_id
1 'polypeptide(L)'
;NQLRGRAGRQGDPGFSRFYVSLDDDLMKIFAKDSTRALLARAGMDSPEPLEAKMVSKAIERAQKSVEERNYMIRKQLLEYDDVINDQRSFIYEKRDEIIADGHFYDRMKSCLQELAEDVAAKGNMGYVLSLLSKEEIEKADLPKSDDSSEEKVGKIMAIFESNVNRKRELISEVELCKLAKSIYLRLIDASWQEHLEELAALRESVGLRGYAQKNPLTEYKVEGGEIFDRLLTGVRLRFADFILKIQIRIGTTDQSKLRGYMAAR
;
A
#
# COMPACT_ATOMS: atom_id res chain seq x y z
N ASN A 1 11.53 -12.40 -33.98
CA ASN A 1 10.68 -13.03 -35.02
C ASN A 1 9.62 -12.12 -35.65
N GLN A 2 9.10 -11.10 -34.95
CA GLN A 2 8.11 -10.18 -35.55
C GLN A 2 8.60 -9.50 -36.84
N LEU A 3 9.87 -9.10 -36.92
CA LEU A 3 10.46 -8.52 -38.14
C LEU A 3 10.50 -9.50 -39.32
N ARG A 4 10.75 -10.80 -39.06
CA ARG A 4 10.73 -11.85 -40.10
C ARG A 4 9.33 -12.03 -40.67
N GLY A 5 8.31 -11.98 -39.82
CA GLY A 5 6.90 -12.14 -40.22
C GLY A 5 6.30 -10.97 -41.01
N ARG A 6 7.07 -9.91 -41.29
CA ARG A 6 6.63 -8.81 -42.17
C ARG A 6 6.82 -9.12 -43.66
N ALA A 7 7.69 -10.08 -44.00
CA ALA A 7 7.89 -10.56 -45.38
C ALA A 7 7.03 -11.80 -45.65
N GLY A 8 6.60 -12.00 -46.90
CA GLY A 8 5.88 -13.21 -47.34
C GLY A 8 4.50 -13.41 -46.71
N ARG A 9 3.68 -12.34 -46.66
CA ARG A 9 2.29 -12.44 -46.17
C ARG A 9 1.47 -13.27 -47.16
N GLN A 10 0.48 -14.02 -46.66
CA GLN A 10 -0.44 -14.82 -47.49
C GLN A 10 0.24 -15.84 -48.42
N GLY A 11 1.44 -16.32 -48.07
CA GLY A 11 2.19 -17.28 -48.88
C GLY A 11 2.98 -16.64 -50.03
N ASP A 12 3.01 -15.30 -50.13
CA ASP A 12 3.86 -14.60 -51.08
C ASP A 12 5.34 -14.92 -50.85
N PRO A 13 6.18 -14.98 -51.91
CA PRO A 13 7.61 -15.14 -51.75
C PRO A 13 8.20 -13.93 -51.02
N GLY A 14 9.10 -14.19 -50.07
CA GLY A 14 9.80 -13.15 -49.32
C GLY A 14 11.07 -13.68 -48.67
N PHE A 15 12.06 -12.80 -48.50
CA PHE A 15 13.29 -13.11 -47.78
C PHE A 15 13.51 -12.12 -46.65
N SER A 16 14.18 -12.57 -45.59
CA SER A 16 14.63 -11.71 -44.50
C SER A 16 16.08 -12.02 -44.21
N ARG A 17 16.90 -10.98 -44.03
CA ARG A 17 18.32 -11.08 -43.70
C ARG A 17 18.60 -10.16 -42.52
N PHE A 18 19.37 -10.65 -41.56
CA PHE A 18 19.78 -9.89 -40.38
C PHE A 18 21.26 -9.56 -40.52
N TYR A 19 21.60 -8.33 -40.18
CA TYR A 19 22.97 -7.84 -40.09
C TYR A 19 23.23 -7.47 -38.63
N VAL A 20 24.39 -7.85 -38.12
CA VAL A 20 24.81 -7.60 -36.73
C VAL A 20 26.27 -7.21 -36.74
N SER A 21 26.62 -6.16 -35.99
CA SER A 21 27.99 -5.73 -35.74
C SER A 21 28.45 -6.15 -34.34
N LEU A 22 29.77 -6.27 -34.14
CA LEU A 22 30.34 -6.47 -32.80
C LEU A 22 30.17 -5.28 -31.86
N ASP A 23 29.97 -4.10 -32.44
CA ASP A 23 29.77 -2.86 -31.69
C ASP A 23 28.29 -2.64 -31.34
N ASP A 24 27.40 -3.56 -31.72
CA ASP A 24 25.99 -3.50 -31.34
C ASP A 24 25.82 -3.78 -29.84
N ASP A 25 24.81 -3.18 -29.22
CA ASP A 25 24.61 -3.26 -27.77
C ASP A 25 24.38 -4.69 -27.25
N LEU A 26 23.72 -5.55 -28.05
CA LEU A 26 23.59 -6.97 -27.75
C LEU A 26 24.97 -7.63 -27.62
N MET A 27 25.89 -7.31 -28.53
CA MET A 27 27.25 -7.82 -28.54
C MET A 27 28.10 -7.17 -27.45
N LYS A 28 27.90 -5.91 -27.08
CA LYS A 28 28.59 -5.31 -25.93
C LYS A 28 28.25 -6.00 -24.61
N ILE A 29 26.99 -6.42 -24.42
CA ILE A 29 26.53 -7.08 -23.19
C ILE A 29 27.06 -8.53 -23.11
N PHE A 30 27.18 -9.22 -24.24
CA PHE A 30 27.53 -10.65 -24.27
C PHE A 30 28.96 -10.96 -24.68
N ALA A 31 29.58 -10.10 -25.48
CA ALA A 31 30.91 -10.32 -25.98
C ALA A 31 31.94 -9.92 -24.93
N LYS A 32 32.06 -10.74 -23.88
CA LYS A 32 33.27 -10.76 -23.05
C LYS A 32 34.49 -10.91 -23.95
N ASP A 33 35.64 -10.41 -23.49
CA ASP A 33 36.91 -10.39 -24.25
C ASP A 33 37.27 -11.73 -24.91
N SER A 34 36.84 -12.85 -24.32
CA SER A 34 37.03 -14.21 -24.85
C SER A 34 36.31 -14.48 -26.19
N THR A 35 35.10 -13.96 -26.40
CA THR A 35 34.38 -14.12 -27.68
C THR A 35 34.92 -13.19 -28.76
N ARG A 36 35.33 -11.96 -28.40
CA ARG A 36 36.04 -11.05 -29.31
C ARG A 36 37.36 -11.64 -29.77
N ALA A 37 38.13 -12.26 -28.86
CA ALA A 37 39.38 -12.92 -29.18
C ALA A 37 39.20 -14.14 -30.10
N LEU A 38 38.11 -14.91 -29.94
CA LEU A 38 37.81 -16.07 -30.78
C LEU A 38 37.36 -15.64 -32.19
N LEU A 39 36.65 -14.51 -32.29
CA LEU A 39 36.21 -13.92 -33.57
C LEU A 39 37.35 -13.21 -34.31
N ALA A 40 38.22 -12.48 -33.61
CA ALA A 40 39.44 -11.91 -34.17
C ALA A 40 40.33 -12.98 -34.80
N ARG A 41 40.48 -14.15 -34.15
CA ARG A 41 41.22 -15.31 -34.68
C ARG A 41 40.54 -15.99 -35.88
N ALA A 42 39.23 -15.79 -36.07
CA ALA A 42 38.47 -16.39 -37.15
C ALA A 42 38.50 -15.58 -38.47
N GLY A 43 39.34 -14.54 -38.55
CA GLY A 43 39.56 -13.77 -39.80
C GLY A 43 38.72 -12.50 -39.91
N MET A 44 38.47 -11.82 -38.80
CA MET A 44 37.67 -10.59 -38.74
C MET A 44 38.35 -9.35 -39.34
N ASP A 45 39.60 -9.46 -39.75
CA ASP A 45 40.37 -8.40 -40.42
C ASP A 45 40.04 -8.29 -41.92
N SER A 46 39.23 -9.21 -42.46
CA SER A 46 38.70 -9.11 -43.81
C SER A 46 37.46 -8.20 -43.83
N PRO A 47 37.32 -7.27 -44.80
CA PRO A 47 36.10 -6.47 -44.97
C PRO A 47 34.88 -7.31 -45.42
N GLU A 48 35.04 -8.62 -45.61
CA GLU A 48 33.98 -9.52 -46.02
C GLU A 48 33.03 -9.90 -44.87
N PRO A 49 31.71 -9.95 -45.10
CA PRO A 49 30.75 -10.42 -44.11
C PRO A 49 31.02 -11.86 -43.67
N LEU A 50 31.19 -12.07 -42.37
CA LEU A 50 31.35 -13.40 -41.79
C LEU A 50 30.00 -14.13 -41.69
N GLU A 51 29.76 -15.11 -42.55
CA GLU A 51 28.63 -16.03 -42.46
C GLU A 51 28.99 -17.36 -41.78
N ALA A 52 29.30 -17.30 -40.48
CA ALA A 52 29.64 -18.49 -39.70
C ALA A 52 28.48 -18.97 -38.82
N LYS A 53 28.02 -20.23 -39.03
CA LYS A 53 26.98 -20.87 -38.20
C LYS A 53 27.29 -20.86 -36.71
N MET A 54 28.58 -20.89 -36.34
CA MET A 54 29.04 -20.79 -34.95
C MET A 54 28.73 -19.42 -34.33
N VAL A 55 28.89 -18.34 -35.09
CA VAL A 55 28.61 -16.96 -34.67
C VAL A 55 27.11 -16.78 -34.48
N SER A 56 26.29 -17.24 -35.43
CA SER A 56 24.83 -17.16 -35.30
C SER A 56 24.31 -17.90 -34.06
N LYS A 57 24.85 -19.08 -33.74
CA LYS A 57 24.50 -19.83 -32.52
C LYS A 57 24.94 -19.09 -31.25
N ALA A 58 26.08 -18.41 -31.27
CA ALA A 58 26.54 -17.61 -30.14
C ALA A 58 25.61 -16.40 -29.90
N ILE A 59 25.19 -15.72 -30.97
CA ILE A 59 24.21 -14.62 -30.91
C ILE A 59 22.85 -15.11 -30.40
N GLU A 60 22.39 -16.28 -30.85
CA GLU A 60 21.14 -16.88 -30.36
C GLU A 60 21.19 -17.18 -28.85
N ARG A 61 22.31 -17.73 -28.35
CA ARG A 61 22.51 -17.95 -26.91
C ARG A 61 22.53 -16.63 -26.13
N ALA A 62 23.19 -15.61 -26.67
CA ALA A 62 23.20 -14.27 -26.09
C ALA A 62 21.78 -13.71 -25.98
N GLN A 63 21.00 -13.76 -27.06
CA GLN A 63 19.61 -13.33 -27.07
C GLN A 63 18.76 -14.10 -26.05
N LYS A 64 18.86 -15.43 -26.01
CA LYS A 64 18.13 -16.26 -25.04
C LYS A 64 18.45 -15.87 -23.59
N SER A 65 19.71 -15.58 -23.29
CA SER A 65 20.11 -15.16 -21.95
C SER A 65 19.67 -13.73 -21.61
N VAL A 66 19.58 -12.81 -22.58
CA VAL A 66 18.90 -11.50 -22.39
C VAL A 66 17.42 -11.71 -22.10
N GLU A 67 16.75 -12.56 -22.85
CA GLU A 67 15.33 -12.87 -22.65
C GLU A 67 15.09 -13.47 -21.27
N GLU A 68 15.94 -14.41 -20.84
CA GLU A 68 15.91 -15.00 -19.51
C GLU A 68 16.16 -13.95 -18.41
N ARG A 69 17.15 -13.07 -18.57
CA ARG A 69 17.39 -11.96 -17.63
C ARG A 69 16.17 -11.05 -17.52
N ASN A 70 15.58 -10.65 -18.64
CA ASN A 70 14.38 -9.80 -18.66
C ASN A 70 13.17 -10.51 -18.05
N TYR A 71 13.02 -11.81 -18.31
CA TYR A 71 11.99 -12.63 -17.69
C TYR A 71 12.16 -12.66 -16.16
N MET A 72 13.38 -12.88 -15.66
CA MET A 72 13.66 -12.90 -14.22
C MET A 72 13.38 -11.55 -13.56
N ILE A 73 13.76 -10.44 -14.19
CA ILE A 73 13.44 -9.09 -13.69
C ILE A 73 11.92 -8.90 -13.56
N ARG A 74 11.17 -9.29 -14.60
CA ARG A 74 9.70 -9.16 -14.61
C ARG A 74 9.05 -10.07 -13.59
N LYS A 75 9.54 -11.31 -13.46
CA LYS A 75 9.05 -12.27 -12.48
C LYS A 75 9.23 -11.73 -11.06
N GLN A 76 10.42 -11.22 -10.75
CA GLN A 76 10.70 -10.63 -9.45
C GLN A 76 9.82 -9.39 -9.19
N LEU A 77 9.63 -8.52 -10.18
CA LEU A 77 8.74 -7.36 -10.05
C LEU A 77 7.29 -7.78 -9.77
N LEU A 78 6.79 -8.78 -10.50
CA LEU A 78 5.46 -9.35 -10.29
C LEU A 78 5.31 -9.91 -8.87
N GLU A 79 6.30 -10.64 -8.36
CA GLU A 79 6.26 -11.22 -7.01
C GLU A 79 6.17 -10.16 -5.90
N TYR A 80 6.74 -8.95 -6.10
CA TYR A 80 6.56 -7.82 -5.19
C TYR A 80 5.17 -7.19 -5.32
N ASP A 81 4.71 -7.02 -6.56
CA ASP A 81 3.40 -6.44 -6.85
C ASP A 81 2.25 -7.32 -6.34
N ASP A 82 2.40 -8.65 -6.38
CA ASP A 82 1.43 -9.62 -5.87
C ASP A 82 1.13 -9.36 -4.38
N VAL A 83 2.15 -9.07 -3.57
CA VAL A 83 1.98 -8.75 -2.14
C VAL A 83 1.13 -7.49 -1.95
N ILE A 84 1.41 -6.45 -2.74
CA ILE A 84 0.65 -5.19 -2.70
C ILE A 84 -0.79 -5.43 -3.16
N ASN A 85 -0.97 -6.27 -4.17
CA ASN A 85 -2.28 -6.58 -4.73
C ASN A 85 -3.16 -7.37 -3.75
N ASP A 86 -2.59 -8.34 -3.03
CA ASP A 86 -3.29 -9.09 -1.98
C ASP A 86 -3.75 -8.15 -0.86
N GLN A 87 -2.86 -7.28 -0.38
CA GLN A 87 -3.18 -6.27 0.63
C GLN A 87 -4.22 -5.26 0.15
N ARG A 88 -4.12 -4.80 -1.11
CA ARG A 88 -5.10 -3.89 -1.72
C ARG A 88 -6.49 -4.53 -1.76
N SER A 89 -6.56 -5.78 -2.17
CA SER A 89 -7.83 -6.52 -2.26
C SER A 89 -8.49 -6.60 -0.88
N PHE A 90 -7.72 -6.89 0.16
CA PHE A 90 -8.21 -6.87 1.54
C PHE A 90 -8.70 -5.47 1.98
N ILE A 91 -7.96 -4.40 1.66
CA ILE A 91 -8.38 -3.04 2.01
C ILE A 91 -9.69 -2.67 1.33
N TYR A 92 -9.86 -3.03 0.05
CA TYR A 92 -11.10 -2.78 -0.67
C TYR A 92 -12.27 -3.58 -0.11
N GLU A 93 -12.06 -4.84 0.26
CA GLU A 93 -13.06 -5.62 0.97
C GLU A 93 -13.50 -4.95 2.28
N LYS A 94 -12.54 -4.49 3.11
CA LYS A 94 -12.85 -3.76 4.35
C LYS A 94 -13.56 -2.44 4.11
N ARG A 95 -13.23 -1.76 3.02
CA ARG A 95 -13.88 -0.52 2.61
C ARG A 95 -15.35 -0.77 2.25
N ASP A 96 -15.62 -1.82 1.49
CA ASP A 96 -16.97 -2.21 1.10
C ASP A 96 -17.79 -2.70 2.30
N GLU A 97 -17.18 -3.44 3.23
CA GLU A 97 -17.78 -3.81 4.50
C GLU A 97 -18.25 -2.57 5.28
N ILE A 98 -17.42 -1.53 5.41
CA ILE A 98 -17.76 -0.29 6.13
C ILE A 98 -18.91 0.47 5.45
N ILE A 99 -18.93 0.50 4.12
CA ILE A 99 -19.99 1.15 3.35
C ILE A 99 -21.31 0.44 3.62
N ALA A 100 -21.32 -0.90 3.50
CA ALA A 100 -22.50 -1.74 3.69
C ALA A 100 -22.94 -1.91 5.16
N ASP A 101 -22.10 -1.53 6.13
CA ASP A 101 -22.32 -1.79 7.56
C ASP A 101 -23.60 -1.13 8.12
N GLY A 102 -24.66 -1.91 8.32
CA GLY A 102 -25.91 -1.43 8.93
C GLY A 102 -25.79 -1.11 10.42
N HIS A 103 -24.77 -1.65 11.10
CA HIS A 103 -24.56 -1.58 12.55
C HIS A 103 -23.21 -0.93 12.89
N PHE A 104 -22.84 0.10 12.14
CA PHE A 104 -21.53 0.75 12.26
C PHE A 104 -21.23 1.32 13.66
N TYR A 105 -22.26 1.58 14.46
CA TYR A 105 -22.08 2.00 15.85
C TYR A 105 -21.34 0.93 16.69
N ASP A 106 -21.63 -0.36 16.48
CA ASP A 106 -20.97 -1.45 17.21
C ASP A 106 -19.50 -1.54 16.81
N ARG A 107 -19.20 -1.41 15.52
CA ARG A 107 -17.82 -1.31 15.01
C ARG A 107 -17.08 -0.11 15.62
N MET A 108 -17.74 1.03 15.73
CA MET A 108 -17.18 2.22 16.37
C MET A 108 -16.89 1.95 17.85
N LYS A 109 -17.78 1.27 18.57
CA LYS A 109 -17.57 0.87 19.95
C LYS A 109 -16.39 -0.09 20.10
N SER A 110 -16.22 -1.06 19.21
CA SER A 110 -15.05 -1.95 19.20
C SER A 110 -13.75 -1.16 19.01
N CYS A 111 -13.72 -0.17 18.11
CA CYS A 111 -12.54 0.66 17.92
C CYS A 111 -12.21 1.51 19.17
N LEU A 112 -13.24 2.01 19.86
CA LEU A 112 -13.08 2.74 21.12
C LEU A 112 -12.54 1.83 22.23
N GLN A 113 -12.98 0.57 22.27
CA GLN A 113 -12.46 -0.43 23.21
C GLN A 113 -10.97 -0.71 22.98
N GLU A 114 -10.56 -0.93 21.74
CA GLU A 114 -9.13 -1.12 21.40
C GLU A 114 -8.30 0.11 21.82
N LEU A 115 -8.84 1.33 21.65
CA LEU A 115 -8.16 2.54 22.11
C LEU A 115 -8.09 2.63 23.64
N ALA A 116 -9.15 2.22 24.35
CA ALA A 116 -9.16 2.21 25.81
C ALA A 116 -8.13 1.23 26.37
N GLU A 117 -8.00 0.06 25.76
CA GLU A 117 -6.97 -0.93 26.07
C GLU A 117 -5.55 -0.36 25.85
N ASP A 118 -5.31 0.31 24.71
CA ASP A 118 -4.03 0.94 24.41
C ASP A 118 -3.68 2.07 25.40
N VAL A 119 -4.64 2.92 25.74
CA VAL A 119 -4.46 4.01 26.71
C VAL A 119 -4.21 3.47 28.12
N ALA A 120 -4.94 2.43 28.53
CA ALA A 120 -4.74 1.76 29.81
C ALA A 120 -3.36 1.12 29.90
N ALA A 121 -2.92 0.41 28.86
CA ALA A 121 -1.62 -0.24 28.80
C ALA A 121 -0.47 0.76 28.85
N LYS A 122 -0.60 1.91 28.16
CA LYS A 122 0.41 2.97 28.16
C LYS A 122 0.37 3.88 29.39
N GLY A 123 -0.69 3.78 30.21
CA GLY A 123 -0.90 4.66 31.37
C GLY A 123 -1.08 6.13 31.01
N ASN A 124 -1.58 6.44 29.82
CA ASN A 124 -1.69 7.82 29.33
C ASN A 124 -2.94 8.53 29.88
N MET A 125 -2.94 8.81 31.19
CA MET A 125 -4.06 9.48 31.84
C MET A 125 -4.26 10.92 31.31
N GLY A 126 -3.20 11.58 30.86
CA GLY A 126 -3.28 12.93 30.29
C GLY A 126 -4.19 12.99 29.06
N TYR A 127 -4.20 11.94 28.25
CA TYR A 127 -5.13 11.81 27.14
C TYR A 127 -6.59 11.75 27.61
N VAL A 128 -6.90 10.89 28.59
CA VAL A 128 -8.26 10.74 29.13
C VAL A 128 -8.76 12.06 29.71
N LEU A 129 -7.92 12.75 30.47
CA LEU A 129 -8.26 14.06 31.06
C LEU A 129 -8.51 15.12 29.98
N SER A 130 -7.83 15.06 28.83
CA SER A 130 -8.03 16.02 27.74
C SER A 130 -9.41 15.94 27.07
N LEU A 131 -10.10 14.81 27.23
CA LEU A 131 -11.43 14.57 26.68
C LEU A 131 -12.55 15.07 27.60
N LEU A 132 -12.21 15.39 28.85
CA LEU A 132 -13.14 15.81 29.88
C LEU A 132 -13.03 17.32 30.14
N SER A 133 -14.17 17.97 30.37
CA SER A 133 -14.20 19.30 30.96
C SER A 133 -13.83 19.24 32.46
N LYS A 134 -13.45 20.40 33.04
CA LYS A 134 -13.06 20.48 34.47
C LYS A 134 -14.14 19.93 35.42
N GLU A 135 -15.41 20.18 35.10
CA GLU A 135 -16.56 19.74 35.89
C GLU A 135 -16.80 18.21 35.79
N GLU A 136 -16.40 17.59 34.68
CA GLU A 136 -16.53 16.15 34.48
C GLU A 136 -15.38 15.38 35.15
N ILE A 137 -14.18 15.98 35.22
CA ILE A 137 -13.05 15.40 35.94
C ILE A 137 -13.40 15.16 37.42
N GLU A 138 -14.15 16.08 38.05
CA GLU A 138 -14.57 15.93 39.44
C GLU A 138 -15.62 14.83 39.66
N LYS A 139 -16.38 14.47 38.62
CA LYS A 139 -17.46 13.47 38.68
C LYS A 139 -17.09 12.12 38.08
N ALA A 140 -16.03 12.07 37.27
CA ALA A 140 -15.59 10.86 36.60
C ALA A 140 -14.87 9.93 37.58
N ASP A 141 -15.22 8.64 37.56
CA ASP A 141 -14.43 7.60 38.22
C ASP A 141 -13.18 7.34 37.37
N LEU A 142 -12.15 8.14 37.60
CA LEU A 142 -10.90 8.05 36.89
C LEU A 142 -10.14 6.76 37.28
N PRO A 143 -9.44 6.13 36.32
CA PRO A 143 -8.61 4.97 36.62
C PRO A 143 -7.50 5.35 37.62
N LYS A 144 -7.40 4.59 38.70
CA LYS A 144 -6.37 4.76 39.75
C LYS A 144 -5.17 3.86 39.46
N SER A 145 -4.03 4.16 40.09
CA SER A 145 -2.81 3.34 39.96
C SER A 145 -3.05 1.88 40.35
N ASP A 146 -3.86 1.68 41.39
CA ASP A 146 -4.08 0.40 42.06
C ASP A 146 -5.18 -0.44 41.38
N ASP A 147 -5.92 0.14 40.43
CA ASP A 147 -6.95 -0.56 39.69
C ASP A 147 -6.32 -1.64 38.78
N SER A 148 -7.01 -2.77 38.64
CA SER A 148 -6.63 -3.82 37.68
C SER A 148 -6.70 -3.31 36.24
N SER A 149 -6.01 -3.99 35.31
CA SER A 149 -6.05 -3.61 33.89
C SER A 149 -7.48 -3.61 33.32
N GLU A 150 -8.31 -4.58 33.70
CA GLU A 150 -9.71 -4.67 33.26
C GLU A 150 -10.56 -3.52 33.82
N GLU A 151 -10.37 -3.17 35.09
CA GLU A 151 -11.06 -2.03 35.70
C GLU A 151 -10.66 -0.70 35.06
N LYS A 152 -9.36 -0.53 34.74
CA LYS A 152 -8.86 0.66 34.04
C LYS A 152 -9.54 0.82 32.68
N VAL A 153 -9.62 -0.27 31.90
CA VAL A 153 -10.28 -0.26 30.59
C VAL A 153 -11.78 0.05 30.74
N GLY A 154 -12.46 -0.58 31.72
CA GLY A 154 -13.88 -0.32 31.97
C GLY A 154 -14.18 1.15 32.31
N LYS A 155 -13.35 1.76 33.16
CA LYS A 155 -13.48 3.19 33.52
C LYS A 155 -13.22 4.12 32.34
N ILE A 156 -12.18 3.85 31.54
CA ILE A 156 -11.88 4.63 30.33
C ILE A 156 -13.02 4.50 29.32
N MET A 157 -13.57 3.29 29.15
CA MET A 157 -14.70 3.06 28.26
C MET A 157 -15.94 3.81 28.68
N ALA A 158 -16.25 3.87 29.98
CA ALA A 158 -17.36 4.68 30.48
C ALA A 158 -17.19 6.18 30.12
N ILE A 159 -15.96 6.70 30.19
CA ILE A 159 -15.64 8.07 29.79
C ILE A 159 -15.84 8.27 28.29
N PHE A 160 -15.38 7.33 27.46
CA PHE A 160 -15.56 7.37 26.01
C PHE A 160 -17.03 7.31 25.61
N GLU A 161 -17.81 6.44 26.24
CA GLU A 161 -19.26 6.33 26.01
C GLU A 161 -19.98 7.62 26.39
N SER A 162 -19.63 8.24 27.52
CA SER A 162 -20.17 9.55 27.92
C SER A 162 -19.90 10.62 26.86
N ASN A 163 -18.66 10.69 26.35
CA ASN A 163 -18.29 11.64 25.29
C ASN A 163 -19.10 11.42 24.00
N VAL A 164 -19.27 10.16 23.59
CA VAL A 164 -20.09 9.80 22.41
C VAL A 164 -21.57 10.12 22.64
N ASN A 165 -22.10 9.87 23.83
CA ASN A 165 -23.49 10.19 24.17
C ASN A 165 -23.77 11.70 24.11
N ARG A 166 -22.85 12.56 24.56
CA ARG A 166 -22.97 14.02 24.37
C ARG A 166 -23.06 14.40 22.88
N LYS A 167 -22.34 13.68 22.00
CA LYS A 167 -22.41 13.92 20.56
C LYS A 167 -23.75 13.47 19.97
N ARG A 168 -24.32 12.38 20.49
CA ARG A 168 -25.66 11.89 20.14
C ARG A 168 -26.79 12.84 20.57
N GLU A 169 -26.59 13.63 21.63
CA GLU A 169 -27.54 14.67 22.02
C GLU A 169 -27.54 15.86 21.04
N LEU A 170 -26.39 16.13 20.40
CA LEU A 170 -26.23 17.24 19.45
C LEU A 170 -26.67 16.87 18.03
N ILE A 171 -26.42 15.64 17.58
CA ILE A 171 -26.78 15.14 16.25
C ILE A 171 -27.47 13.79 16.33
N SER A 172 -28.37 13.53 15.40
CA SER A 172 -29.05 12.23 15.34
C SER A 172 -28.05 11.08 15.18
N GLU A 173 -28.38 9.91 15.72
CA GLU A 173 -27.53 8.71 15.65
C GLU A 173 -27.19 8.33 14.19
N VAL A 174 -28.15 8.49 13.29
CA VAL A 174 -27.99 8.21 11.86
C VAL A 174 -26.96 9.14 11.22
N GLU A 175 -26.98 10.43 11.56
CA GLU A 175 -26.02 11.40 11.05
C GLU A 175 -24.62 11.19 11.64
N LEU A 176 -24.53 10.86 12.93
CA LEU A 176 -23.27 10.50 13.58
C LEU A 176 -22.63 9.29 12.89
N CYS A 177 -23.42 8.23 12.63
CA CYS A 177 -22.92 7.05 11.94
C CYS A 177 -22.46 7.36 10.51
N LYS A 178 -23.21 8.17 9.76
CA LYS A 178 -22.82 8.61 8.40
C LYS A 178 -21.51 9.41 8.42
N LEU A 179 -21.39 10.34 9.35
CA LEU A 179 -20.18 11.14 9.54
C LEU A 179 -18.99 10.24 9.91
N ALA A 180 -19.18 9.34 10.86
CA ALA A 180 -18.17 8.41 11.32
C ALA A 180 -17.71 7.47 10.20
N LYS A 181 -18.62 6.90 9.40
CA LYS A 181 -18.26 6.13 8.19
C LYS A 181 -17.41 6.94 7.22
N SER A 182 -17.83 8.16 6.90
CA SER A 182 -17.07 9.04 5.99
C SER A 182 -15.68 9.37 6.52
N ILE A 183 -15.52 9.55 7.83
CA ILE A 183 -14.22 9.78 8.46
C ILE A 183 -13.38 8.50 8.38
N TYR A 184 -13.93 7.35 8.74
CA TYR A 184 -13.21 6.09 8.73
C TYR A 184 -12.68 5.78 7.32
N LEU A 185 -13.53 5.88 6.29
CA LEU A 185 -13.12 5.65 4.90
C LEU A 185 -11.96 6.57 4.48
N ARG A 186 -12.04 7.87 4.83
CA ARG A 186 -10.95 8.82 4.55
C ARG A 186 -9.66 8.46 5.29
N LEU A 187 -9.76 7.98 6.53
CA LEU A 187 -8.60 7.53 7.29
C LEU A 187 -7.97 6.28 6.67
N ILE A 188 -8.77 5.32 6.20
CA ILE A 188 -8.26 4.15 5.46
C ILE A 188 -7.50 4.62 4.22
N ASP A 189 -8.12 5.49 3.40
CA ASP A 189 -7.54 5.95 2.15
C ASP A 189 -6.19 6.68 2.39
N ALA A 190 -6.12 7.56 3.40
CA ALA A 190 -4.88 8.25 3.76
C ALA A 190 -3.81 7.29 4.29
N SER A 191 -4.20 6.36 5.18
CA SER A 191 -3.26 5.39 5.76
C SER A 191 -2.71 4.44 4.71
N TRP A 192 -3.56 4.03 3.76
CA TRP A 192 -3.14 3.17 2.65
C TRP A 192 -2.11 3.86 1.76
N GLN A 193 -2.26 5.17 1.52
CA GLN A 193 -1.24 5.92 0.79
C GLN A 193 0.11 5.93 1.54
N GLU A 194 0.10 6.24 2.84
CA GLU A 194 1.31 6.19 3.68
C GLU A 194 1.97 4.80 3.63
N HIS A 195 1.18 3.73 3.69
CA HIS A 195 1.67 2.35 3.59
C HIS A 195 2.30 2.02 2.24
N LEU A 196 1.74 2.52 1.13
CA LEU A 196 2.37 2.35 -0.18
C LEU A 196 3.73 3.03 -0.28
N GLU A 197 3.89 4.19 0.35
CA GLU A 197 5.17 4.90 0.46
C GLU A 197 6.15 4.10 1.33
N GLU A 198 5.71 3.57 2.48
CA GLU A 198 6.52 2.70 3.34
C GLU A 198 6.98 1.42 2.62
N LEU A 199 6.09 0.76 1.87
CA LEU A 199 6.43 -0.42 1.08
C LEU A 199 7.41 -0.12 -0.06
N ALA A 200 7.28 1.04 -0.71
CA ALA A 200 8.24 1.47 -1.73
C ALA A 200 9.64 1.62 -1.12
N ALA A 201 9.75 2.29 0.04
CA ALA A 201 11.00 2.40 0.77
C ALA A 201 11.54 1.04 1.25
N LEU A 202 10.66 0.15 1.72
CA LEU A 202 11.03 -1.20 2.13
C LEU A 202 11.64 -1.98 0.97
N ARG A 203 11.01 -1.92 -0.22
CA ARG A 203 11.49 -2.60 -1.44
C ARG A 203 12.92 -2.19 -1.81
N GLU A 204 13.24 -0.90 -1.70
CA GLU A 204 14.60 -0.40 -1.92
C GLU A 204 15.58 -0.91 -0.86
N SER A 205 15.18 -0.85 0.42
CA SER A 205 16.05 -1.25 1.54
C SER A 205 16.37 -2.75 1.55
N VAL A 206 15.39 -3.59 1.22
CA VAL A 206 15.52 -5.05 1.24
C VAL A 206 16.37 -5.54 0.07
N GLY A 207 16.42 -4.79 -1.03
CA GLY A 207 17.39 -5.00 -2.11
C GLY A 207 18.84 -5.00 -1.62
N LEU A 208 19.17 -4.17 -0.63
CA LEU A 208 20.51 -4.10 -0.01
C LEU A 208 20.78 -5.29 0.94
N ARG A 209 19.75 -6.01 1.41
CA ARG A 209 19.93 -7.16 2.32
C ARG A 209 20.36 -8.44 1.60
N GLY A 210 20.33 -8.45 0.27
CA GLY A 210 20.90 -9.55 -0.53
C GLY A 210 22.39 -9.79 -0.24
N TYR A 211 23.12 -8.78 0.24
CA TYR A 211 24.52 -8.94 0.69
C TYR A 211 24.67 -9.84 1.92
N ALA A 212 23.63 -9.99 2.74
CA ALA A 212 23.61 -10.83 3.94
C ALA A 212 23.10 -12.26 3.69
N GLN A 213 23.03 -12.72 2.43
CA GLN A 213 22.57 -14.05 2.01
C GLN A 213 21.11 -14.38 2.39
N LYS A 214 20.32 -13.39 2.79
CA LYS A 214 18.87 -13.53 2.95
C LYS A 214 18.17 -13.31 1.62
N ASN A 215 17.04 -13.99 1.39
CA ASN A 215 16.22 -13.77 0.20
C ASN A 215 15.42 -12.46 0.36
N PRO A 216 15.66 -11.44 -0.49
CA PRO A 216 14.98 -10.15 -0.40
C PRO A 216 13.45 -10.27 -0.50
N LEU A 217 12.91 -11.18 -1.31
CA LEU A 217 11.46 -11.31 -1.45
C LEU A 217 10.80 -11.81 -0.16
N THR A 218 11.44 -12.76 0.53
CA THR A 218 10.91 -13.31 1.78
C THR A 218 10.88 -12.25 2.87
N GLU A 219 11.96 -11.50 3.04
CA GLU A 219 12.03 -10.42 4.04
C GLU A 219 11.01 -9.33 3.73
N TYR A 220 10.83 -8.96 2.46
CA TYR A 220 9.80 -8.01 2.04
C TYR A 220 8.38 -8.50 2.39
N LYS A 221 8.08 -9.79 2.22
CA LYS A 221 6.77 -10.36 2.58
C LYS A 221 6.53 -10.32 4.08
N VAL A 222 7.54 -10.63 4.89
CA VAL A 222 7.43 -10.63 6.36
C VAL A 222 7.30 -9.20 6.89
N GLU A 223 8.27 -8.33 6.59
CA GLU A 223 8.25 -6.92 7.05
C GLU A 223 7.05 -6.17 6.46
N GLY A 224 6.69 -6.43 5.21
CA GLY A 224 5.51 -5.83 4.56
C GLY A 224 4.19 -6.26 5.21
N GLY A 225 4.12 -7.49 5.75
CA GLY A 225 3.01 -7.95 6.56
C GLY A 225 2.92 -7.22 7.91
N GLU A 226 4.05 -7.07 8.60
CA GLU A 226 4.12 -6.34 9.87
C GLU A 226 3.74 -4.85 9.72
N ILE A 227 4.18 -4.21 8.63
CA ILE A 227 3.76 -2.83 8.31
C ILE A 227 2.25 -2.79 8.08
N PHE A 228 1.70 -3.77 7.37
CA PHE A 228 0.26 -3.83 7.09
C PHE A 228 -0.58 -4.03 8.35
N ASP A 229 -0.18 -4.91 9.26
CA ASP A 229 -0.87 -5.11 10.54
C ASP A 229 -0.84 -3.85 11.41
N ARG A 230 0.29 -3.12 11.39
CA ARG A 230 0.40 -1.80 12.03
C ARG A 230 -0.51 -0.77 11.38
N LEU A 231 -0.66 -0.77 10.06
CA LEU A 231 -1.64 0.08 9.38
C LEU A 231 -3.06 -0.23 9.85
N LEU A 232 -3.47 -1.49 9.89
CA LEU A 232 -4.84 -1.87 10.24
C LEU A 232 -5.18 -1.45 11.68
N THR A 233 -4.26 -1.69 12.60
CA THR A 233 -4.41 -1.29 14.00
C THR A 233 -4.35 0.24 14.13
N GLY A 234 -3.43 0.90 13.44
CA GLY A 234 -3.27 2.34 13.43
C GLY A 234 -4.51 3.07 12.92
N VAL A 235 -5.16 2.57 11.87
CA VAL A 235 -6.42 3.11 11.35
C VAL A 235 -7.51 3.07 12.42
N ARG A 236 -7.70 1.94 13.11
CA ARG A 236 -8.74 1.78 14.15
C ARG A 236 -8.52 2.75 15.32
N LEU A 237 -7.28 2.84 15.80
CA LEU A 237 -6.91 3.75 16.89
C LEU A 237 -7.05 5.22 16.48
N ARG A 238 -6.58 5.60 15.28
CA ARG A 238 -6.77 6.97 14.75
C ARG A 238 -8.23 7.34 14.58
N PHE A 239 -9.05 6.40 14.12
CA PHE A 239 -10.48 6.60 13.98
C PHE A 239 -11.15 6.86 15.33
N ALA A 240 -10.88 6.01 16.32
CA ALA A 240 -11.38 6.18 17.69
C ALA A 240 -10.95 7.54 18.28
N ASP A 241 -9.68 7.91 18.14
CA ASP A 241 -9.15 9.19 18.59
C ASP A 241 -9.85 10.38 17.92
N PHE A 242 -10.03 10.32 16.61
CA PHE A 242 -10.70 11.37 15.85
C PHE A 242 -12.16 11.52 16.27
N ILE A 243 -12.86 10.40 16.47
CA ILE A 243 -14.25 10.40 16.93
C ILE A 243 -14.38 10.98 18.33
N LEU A 244 -13.40 10.80 19.23
CA LEU A 244 -13.43 11.40 20.57
C LEU A 244 -13.11 12.90 20.54
N LYS A 245 -12.18 13.34 19.69
CA LYS A 245 -11.77 14.75 19.60
C LYS A 245 -12.68 15.64 18.76
N ILE A 246 -13.47 15.08 17.84
CA ILE A 246 -14.30 15.88 16.95
C ILE A 246 -15.31 16.72 17.75
N GLN A 247 -15.32 18.03 17.51
CA GLN A 247 -16.31 18.96 18.03
C GLN A 247 -17.35 19.24 16.96
N ILE A 248 -18.59 18.86 17.24
CA ILE A 248 -19.70 19.08 16.30
C ILE A 248 -20.26 20.47 16.56
N ARG A 249 -20.17 21.34 15.55
CA ARG A 249 -20.87 22.63 15.54
C ARG A 249 -22.06 22.50 14.62
N ILE A 250 -23.26 22.63 15.17
CA ILE A 250 -24.48 22.72 14.35
C ILE A 250 -24.46 24.11 13.72
N GLY A 251 -24.04 24.18 12.45
CA GLY A 251 -24.29 25.37 11.66
C GLY A 251 -25.79 25.42 11.41
N THR A 252 -26.48 26.44 11.94
CA THR A 252 -27.79 26.83 11.42
C THR A 252 -27.60 27.09 9.93
N THR A 253 -28.03 26.13 9.12
CA THR A 253 -28.04 26.30 7.67
C THR A 253 -29.00 27.44 7.41
N ASP A 254 -28.43 28.61 7.11
CA ASP A 254 -29.18 29.82 6.81
C ASP A 254 -30.10 29.52 5.62
N GLN A 255 -31.39 29.37 5.90
CA GLN A 255 -32.44 29.11 4.90
C GLN A 255 -32.50 30.23 3.83
N SER A 256 -31.82 31.35 4.05
CA SER A 256 -31.63 32.41 3.05
C SER A 256 -30.93 31.91 1.78
N LYS A 257 -29.99 30.96 1.87
CA LYS A 257 -29.26 30.45 0.70
C LYS A 257 -30.10 29.50 -0.16
N LEU A 258 -31.07 28.79 0.41
CA LEU A 258 -32.00 27.94 -0.34
C LEU A 258 -33.04 28.74 -1.14
N ARG A 259 -33.40 29.95 -0.68
CA ARG A 259 -34.27 30.87 -1.43
C ARG A 259 -33.59 31.46 -2.68
N GLY A 260 -32.26 31.59 -2.68
CA GLY A 260 -31.50 32.05 -3.85
C GLY A 260 -31.51 31.05 -5.02
N TYR A 261 -31.49 29.75 -4.73
CA TYR A 261 -31.46 28.70 -5.76
C TYR A 261 -32.83 28.35 -6.35
N MET A 262 -33.95 28.64 -5.66
CA MET A 262 -35.29 28.49 -6.24
C MET A 262 -35.77 29.73 -7.02
N ALA A 263 -35.07 30.87 -6.92
CA ALA A 263 -35.33 32.07 -7.72
C ALA A 263 -34.56 32.09 -9.06
N ALA A 264 -33.54 31.24 -9.21
CA ALA A 264 -32.86 31.01 -10.48
C ALA A 264 -33.53 29.84 -11.21
N ARG A 265 -34.60 30.20 -11.92
CA ARG A 265 -35.20 29.42 -13.00
C ARG A 265 -34.20 29.20 -14.14
#